data_AF-A0A6J4YHM9-F1
#
_entry.id   AF-A0A6J4YHM9-F1
#
_cell.length_a   1.000
_cell.length_b   1.000
_cell.length_c   1.000
_cell.angle_alpha   90.00
_cell.angle_beta   90.00
_cell.angle_gamma   90.00
#
_symmetry.space_group_name_H-M   'P 1'
#
loop_
_entity.id
_entity.type
_entity.pdbx_description
1 polymer ?
#
loop_
_entity_poly.entity_id
_entity_poly.type
_entity_poly.pdbx_seq_one_letter_code
_entity_poly.pdbx_strand_id
1 'polypeptide(L)'
;MSKRRLITTAIIGVAILFVSVGIYAAAVPEVIPLEDPAYKKHKKGVVQFEHKKHWKDYSGQYPEFYPSQCGECHHDKDGQPLTQLKDGDEVQKCIECHKIASEVPKKLKKEWKKKKISKKEKKKKRMEYHAEALHDNCKGCHKKFNKKYKPKKAPTTCTKCHPKKKKS
;
A
#
# COMPACT_ATOMS: atom_id res chain seq x y z
N MET A 1 25.82 -49.48 -30.04
CA MET A 1 25.10 -49.23 -28.76
C MET A 1 23.69 -49.82 -28.88
N SER A 2 23.27 -50.68 -27.95
CA SER A 2 21.94 -51.30 -28.05
C SER A 2 20.84 -50.25 -27.89
N LYS A 3 19.72 -50.38 -28.63
CA LYS A 3 18.58 -49.45 -28.56
C LYS A 3 18.12 -49.17 -27.11
N ARG A 4 18.27 -50.15 -26.21
CA ARG A 4 18.03 -49.99 -24.77
C ARG A 4 18.97 -48.97 -24.10
N ARG A 5 20.27 -48.98 -24.40
CA ARG A 5 21.23 -48.03 -23.82
C ARG A 5 21.02 -46.60 -24.33
N LEU A 6 20.62 -46.43 -25.59
CA LEU A 6 20.28 -45.11 -26.16
C LEU A 6 19.03 -44.50 -25.53
N ILE A 7 18.02 -45.30 -25.20
CA ILE A 7 16.80 -44.84 -24.52
C ILE A 7 17.09 -44.46 -23.06
N THR A 8 17.92 -45.22 -22.35
CA THR A 8 18.27 -44.91 -20.95
C THR A 8 19.09 -43.62 -20.83
N THR A 9 20.01 -43.36 -21.76
CA THR A 9 20.81 -42.10 -21.76
C THR A 9 19.97 -40.88 -22.13
N ALA A 10 18.96 -41.03 -23.01
CA ALA A 10 18.04 -39.95 -23.36
C ALA A 10 17.12 -39.55 -22.20
N ILE A 11 16.68 -40.50 -21.36
CA ILE A 11 15.82 -40.22 -20.20
C ILE A 11 16.59 -39.45 -19.10
N ILE A 12 17.87 -39.75 -18.89
CA ILE A 12 18.72 -39.04 -17.92
C ILE A 12 19.08 -37.64 -18.42
N GLY A 13 19.26 -37.45 -19.74
CA GLY A 13 19.51 -36.13 -20.34
C GLY A 13 18.30 -35.18 -20.27
N VAL A 14 17.07 -35.71 -20.31
CA VAL A 14 15.84 -34.90 -20.17
C VAL A 14 15.52 -34.58 -18.71
N ALA A 15 15.99 -35.38 -17.75
CA ALA A 15 15.79 -35.11 -16.32
C ALA A 15 16.62 -33.93 -15.78
N ILE A 16 17.68 -33.51 -16.49
CA ILE A 16 18.52 -32.34 -16.12
C ILE A 16 17.94 -31.03 -16.69
N LEU A 17 16.92 -31.10 -17.55
CA LEU A 17 16.23 -29.93 -18.13
C LEU A 17 15.05 -29.43 -17.29
N PHE A 18 14.99 -29.78 -15.99
CA PHE A 18 14.23 -28.96 -15.05
C PHE A 18 15.06 -27.74 -14.66
N VAL A 19 15.06 -26.83 -15.63
CA VAL A 19 15.39 -25.41 -15.51
C VAL A 19 15.02 -24.95 -14.10
N SER A 20 16.05 -24.62 -13.33
CA SER A 20 15.93 -23.74 -12.18
C SER A 20 15.40 -22.40 -12.67
N VAL A 21 14.06 -22.31 -12.76
CA VAL A 21 13.39 -21.01 -12.81
C VAL A 21 13.65 -20.42 -11.43
N GLY A 22 14.77 -19.70 -11.31
CA GLY A 22 15.03 -18.86 -10.17
C GLY A 22 13.80 -18.00 -10.00
N ILE A 23 13.07 -18.20 -8.89
CA ILE A 23 12.04 -17.29 -8.43
C ILE A 23 12.81 -16.00 -8.12
N TYR A 24 12.91 -15.12 -9.11
CA TYR A 24 13.31 -13.75 -8.86
C TYR A 24 12.16 -13.16 -8.04
N ALA A 25 12.31 -13.15 -6.72
CA ALA A 25 11.45 -12.35 -5.87
C ALA A 25 11.46 -10.93 -6.44
N ALA A 26 10.29 -10.43 -6.86
CA ALA A 26 10.18 -9.09 -7.40
C ALA A 26 10.69 -8.11 -6.34
N ALA A 27 11.68 -7.29 -6.70
CA ALA A 27 12.24 -6.34 -5.76
C ALA A 27 11.14 -5.36 -5.32
N VAL A 28 10.90 -5.28 -4.01
CA VAL A 28 9.95 -4.34 -3.42
C VAL A 28 10.48 -2.92 -3.60
N PRO A 29 9.75 -2.01 -4.26
CA PRO A 29 10.24 -0.66 -4.50
C PRO A 29 10.52 0.09 -3.20
N GLU A 30 11.66 0.78 -3.13
CA GLU A 30 12.01 1.58 -1.95
C GLU A 30 11.14 2.83 -1.83
N VAL A 31 10.84 3.44 -2.98
CA VAL A 31 9.97 4.61 -3.12
C VAL A 31 8.88 4.28 -4.14
N ILE A 32 7.63 4.51 -3.76
CA ILE A 32 6.45 4.26 -4.58
C ILE A 32 5.77 5.61 -4.85
N PRO A 33 5.66 6.06 -6.11
CA PRO A 33 4.78 7.18 -6.42
C PRO A 33 3.34 6.71 -6.18
N LEU A 34 2.61 7.39 -5.30
CA LEU A 34 1.18 7.14 -5.07
C LEU A 34 0.35 7.78 -6.19
N GLU A 35 0.59 7.30 -7.40
CA GLU A 35 -0.08 7.64 -8.64
C GLU A 35 -0.88 6.44 -9.11
N ASP A 36 -2.13 6.69 -9.48
CA ASP A 36 -3.00 5.65 -10.00
C ASP A 36 -3.74 6.19 -11.24
N PRO A 37 -3.78 5.44 -12.34
CA PRO A 37 -4.38 5.89 -13.60
C PRO A 37 -5.87 6.20 -13.49
N ALA A 38 -6.57 5.71 -12.46
CA ALA A 38 -7.96 6.08 -12.20
C ALA A 38 -8.13 7.58 -11.90
N TYR A 39 -7.06 8.29 -11.49
CA TYR A 39 -7.06 9.74 -11.31
C TYR A 39 -6.82 10.47 -12.63
N LYS A 40 -7.91 10.80 -13.34
CA LYS A 40 -7.84 11.63 -14.57
C LYS A 40 -7.12 12.98 -14.37
N LYS A 41 -7.19 13.56 -13.17
CA LYS A 41 -6.51 14.81 -12.81
C LYS A 41 -6.19 14.86 -11.33
N HIS A 42 -4.91 14.99 -11.00
CA HIS A 42 -4.49 15.21 -9.61
C HIS A 42 -4.73 16.66 -9.18
N LYS A 43 -5.34 16.87 -8.01
CA LYS A 43 -5.50 18.21 -7.41
C LYS A 43 -4.21 18.73 -6.76
N LYS A 44 -3.34 17.83 -6.29
CA LYS A 44 -2.05 18.12 -5.65
C LYS A 44 -0.94 17.31 -6.33
N GLY A 45 0.33 17.57 -6.00
CA GLY A 45 1.42 16.72 -6.48
C GLY A 45 1.30 15.27 -5.99
N VAL A 46 1.80 14.34 -6.80
CA VAL A 46 1.91 12.92 -6.47
C VAL A 46 2.82 12.76 -5.26
N VAL A 47 2.38 11.97 -4.28
CA VAL A 47 3.15 11.70 -3.07
C VAL A 47 4.21 10.64 -3.42
N GLN A 48 5.46 10.93 -3.13
CA GLN A 48 6.54 9.94 -3.18
C GLN A 48 6.59 9.22 -1.85
N PHE A 49 6.05 8.00 -1.80
CA PHE A 49 5.97 7.22 -0.57
C PHE A 49 7.24 6.41 -0.38
N GLU A 50 8.01 6.75 0.64
CA GLU A 50 9.22 6.05 1.07
C GLU A 50 8.85 4.71 1.73
N HIS A 51 8.44 3.73 0.92
CA HIS A 51 7.95 2.42 1.36
C HIS A 51 8.97 1.70 2.26
N LYS A 52 10.24 1.63 1.84
CA LYS A 52 11.32 0.99 2.62
C LYS A 52 11.51 1.62 3.99
N LYS A 53 11.43 2.95 4.09
CA LYS A 53 11.54 3.63 5.39
C LYS A 53 10.40 3.24 6.33
N HIS A 54 9.18 3.01 5.83
CA HIS A 54 8.07 2.65 6.70
C HIS A 54 8.15 1.20 7.20
N TRP A 55 8.45 0.25 6.32
CA TRP A 55 8.43 -1.17 6.70
C TRP A 55 9.74 -1.64 7.35
N LYS A 56 10.88 -0.99 7.10
CA LYS A 56 12.19 -1.37 7.66
C LYS A 56 12.67 -0.41 8.75
N ASP A 57 12.85 0.87 8.39
CA ASP A 57 13.56 1.81 9.27
C ASP A 57 12.67 2.28 10.44
N TYR A 58 11.46 2.75 10.13
CA TYR A 58 10.51 3.28 11.12
C TYR A 58 9.82 2.18 11.91
N SER A 59 9.57 1.02 11.33
CA SER A 59 9.06 -0.14 12.06
C SER A 59 10.08 -0.64 13.09
N GLY A 60 11.38 -0.64 12.76
CA GLY A 60 12.44 -0.99 13.69
C GLY A 60 12.64 0.06 14.79
N GLN A 61 12.55 1.34 14.44
CA GLN A 61 12.71 2.44 15.42
C GLN A 61 11.50 2.66 16.32
N TYR A 62 10.29 2.39 15.81
CA TYR A 62 9.03 2.69 16.48
C TYR A 62 8.06 1.49 16.40
N PRO A 63 8.45 0.31 16.89
CA PRO A 63 7.70 -0.94 16.70
C PRO A 63 6.28 -0.88 17.27
N GLU A 64 6.01 -0.02 18.24
CA GLU A 64 4.66 0.14 18.79
C GLU A 64 3.66 0.80 17.82
N PHE A 65 4.16 1.47 16.77
CA PHE A 65 3.34 1.97 15.67
C PHE A 65 3.24 0.97 14.52
N TYR A 66 3.97 -0.14 14.60
CA TYR A 66 3.96 -1.21 13.60
C TYR A 66 3.78 -2.62 14.18
N PRO A 67 2.81 -2.84 15.09
CA PRO A 67 2.62 -4.16 15.71
C PRO A 67 2.29 -5.28 14.72
N SER A 68 1.70 -4.95 13.56
CA SER A 68 1.34 -5.90 12.50
C SER A 68 2.30 -5.89 11.31
N GLN A 69 3.44 -5.19 11.41
CA GLN A 69 4.45 -5.05 10.36
C GLN A 69 3.82 -4.62 9.01
N CYS A 70 3.91 -5.45 7.96
CA CYS A 70 3.29 -5.21 6.65
C CYS A 70 1.78 -4.98 6.75
N GLY A 71 1.14 -5.64 7.72
CA GLY A 71 -0.28 -5.57 8.02
C GLY A 71 -0.77 -4.21 8.53
N GLU A 72 0.12 -3.30 8.94
CA GLU A 72 -0.29 -1.95 9.33
C GLU A 72 -0.90 -1.15 8.18
N CYS A 73 -0.47 -1.46 6.95
CA CYS A 73 -0.99 -0.83 5.74
C CYS A 73 -1.77 -1.82 4.88
N HIS A 74 -1.29 -3.06 4.76
CA HIS A 74 -1.94 -4.10 3.99
C HIS A 74 -2.99 -4.79 4.84
N HIS A 75 -4.26 -4.64 4.46
CA HIS A 75 -5.38 -5.24 5.16
C HIS A 75 -6.28 -5.97 4.18
N ASP A 76 -7.07 -6.91 4.69
CA ASP A 76 -8.10 -7.59 3.92
C ASP A 76 -9.31 -6.68 3.65
N LYS A 77 -10.32 -7.21 2.96
CA LYS A 77 -11.58 -6.50 2.64
C LYS A 77 -12.37 -6.04 3.88
N ASP A 78 -12.16 -6.68 5.03
CA ASP A 78 -12.83 -6.40 6.30
C ASP A 78 -12.03 -5.43 7.17
N GLY A 79 -10.85 -5.01 6.70
CA GLY A 79 -9.94 -4.10 7.38
C GLY A 79 -9.07 -4.78 8.43
N GLN A 80 -8.94 -6.12 8.40
CA GLN A 80 -8.03 -6.84 9.27
C GLN A 80 -6.61 -6.81 8.70
N PRO A 81 -5.58 -6.53 9.53
CA PRO A 81 -4.18 -6.56 9.10
C PRO A 81 -3.77 -7.89 8.47
N LEU A 82 -3.06 -7.85 7.35
CA LEU A 82 -2.42 -9.01 6.74
C LEU A 82 -1.09 -9.30 7.45
N THR A 83 -1.14 -10.04 8.57
CA THR A 83 0.03 -10.30 9.43
C THR A 83 1.01 -11.34 8.91
N GLN A 84 0.60 -12.11 7.89
CA GLN A 84 1.43 -13.17 7.29
C GLN A 84 2.19 -12.73 6.04
N LEU A 85 2.02 -11.46 5.64
CA LEU A 85 2.61 -10.90 4.43
C LEU A 85 4.12 -10.69 4.60
N LYS A 86 4.90 -11.18 3.64
CA LYS A 86 6.37 -11.11 3.60
C LYS A 86 6.85 -10.16 2.51
N ASP A 87 8.12 -9.78 2.62
CA ASP A 87 8.76 -8.92 1.61
C ASP A 87 8.82 -9.68 0.27
N GLY A 88 8.34 -9.05 -0.80
CA GLY A 88 8.24 -9.64 -2.14
C GLY A 88 6.93 -10.38 -2.43
N ASP A 89 6.07 -10.59 -1.45
CA ASP A 89 4.73 -11.15 -1.69
C ASP A 89 3.89 -10.19 -2.55
N GLU A 90 3.04 -10.76 -3.41
CA GLU A 90 2.11 -9.98 -4.21
C GLU A 90 1.05 -9.31 -3.31
N VAL A 91 0.78 -8.04 -3.61
CA VAL A 91 -0.21 -7.23 -2.88
C VAL A 91 -1.13 -6.53 -3.86
N GLN A 92 -2.40 -6.38 -3.46
CA GLN A 92 -3.39 -5.65 -4.25
C GLN A 92 -3.23 -4.14 -4.06
N LYS A 93 -3.58 -3.38 -5.11
CA LYS A 93 -3.64 -1.91 -5.00
C LYS A 93 -4.85 -1.50 -4.18
N CYS A 94 -4.70 -0.48 -3.35
CA CYS A 94 -5.77 0.04 -2.49
C CYS A 94 -7.05 0.38 -3.29
N ILE A 95 -6.90 0.88 -4.53
CA ILE A 95 -8.02 1.31 -5.37
C ILE A 95 -8.91 0.17 -5.87
N GLU A 96 -8.43 -1.08 -5.84
CA GLU A 96 -9.24 -2.25 -6.22
C GLU A 96 -10.48 -2.40 -5.33
N CYS A 97 -10.33 -2.06 -4.04
CA CYS A 97 -11.41 -2.04 -3.05
C CYS A 97 -11.93 -0.62 -2.78
N HIS A 98 -11.05 0.38 -2.74
CA HIS A 98 -11.40 1.79 -2.51
C HIS A 98 -11.65 2.53 -3.83
N LYS A 99 -12.65 2.09 -4.59
CA LYS A 99 -12.80 2.32 -6.04
C LYS A 99 -12.94 3.77 -6.50
N ILE A 100 -13.37 4.69 -5.65
CA ILE A 100 -13.62 6.07 -6.06
C ILE A 100 -12.32 6.88 -5.97
N ALA A 101 -11.73 7.20 -7.12
CA ALA A 101 -10.48 7.96 -7.29
C ALA A 101 -10.62 9.46 -6.94
N SER A 102 -11.09 9.77 -5.73
CA SER A 102 -11.21 11.15 -5.25
C SER A 102 -11.25 11.21 -3.73
N GLU A 103 -11.24 12.43 -3.17
CA GLU A 103 -11.76 12.65 -1.82
C GLU A 103 -13.29 12.70 -1.86
N VAL A 104 -13.97 12.48 -0.72
CA VAL A 104 -15.41 12.69 -0.65
C VAL A 104 -15.71 14.18 -0.93
N PRO A 105 -16.62 14.51 -1.88
CA PRO A 105 -16.96 15.88 -2.21
C PRO A 105 -17.43 16.69 -0.99
N LYS A 106 -17.02 17.96 -0.90
CA LYS A 106 -17.42 18.85 0.21
C LYS A 106 -18.95 18.97 0.34
N LYS A 107 -19.68 18.98 -0.78
CA LYS A 107 -21.16 19.02 -0.80
C LYS A 107 -21.75 17.80 -0.11
N LEU A 108 -21.29 16.61 -0.47
CA LEU A 108 -21.72 15.35 0.14
C LEU A 108 -21.37 15.28 1.64
N LYS A 109 -20.18 15.73 2.04
CA LYS A 109 -19.83 15.87 3.47
C LYS A 109 -20.80 16.77 4.24
N LYS A 110 -21.26 17.87 3.63
CA LYS A 110 -22.26 18.79 4.23
C LYS A 110 -23.63 18.11 4.30
N GLU A 111 -24.05 17.40 3.27
CA GLU A 111 -25.31 16.66 3.25
C GLU A 111 -25.37 15.58 4.34
N TRP A 112 -24.29 14.79 4.52
CA TRP A 112 -24.22 13.80 5.61
C TRP A 112 -24.29 14.43 7.00
N LYS A 113 -23.81 15.67 7.17
CA LYS A 113 -23.96 16.42 8.43
C LYS A 113 -25.41 16.86 8.62
N LYS A 114 -26.05 17.43 7.60
CA LYS A 114 -27.46 17.85 7.63
C LYS A 114 -28.39 16.67 7.94
N LYS A 115 -28.17 15.53 7.28
CA LYS A 115 -28.91 14.27 7.48
C LYS A 115 -28.56 13.55 8.78
N LYS A 116 -27.69 14.11 9.62
CA LYS A 116 -27.21 13.51 10.88
C LYS A 116 -26.76 12.05 10.76
N ILE A 117 -26.20 11.67 9.61
CA ILE A 117 -25.70 10.31 9.36
C ILE A 117 -24.69 9.94 10.45
N SER A 118 -24.79 8.70 10.97
CA SER A 118 -23.94 8.23 12.07
C SER A 118 -22.45 8.30 11.70
N LYS A 119 -21.57 8.39 12.71
CA LYS A 119 -20.11 8.37 12.48
C LYS A 119 -19.65 7.09 11.80
N LYS A 120 -20.23 5.93 12.18
CA LYS A 120 -19.92 4.62 11.61
C LYS A 120 -20.29 4.57 10.13
N GLU A 121 -21.49 5.02 9.78
CA GLU A 121 -21.93 5.05 8.39
C GLU A 121 -21.12 6.04 7.54
N LYS A 122 -20.80 7.24 8.07
CA LYS A 122 -19.87 8.18 7.41
C LYS A 122 -18.51 7.54 7.16
N LYS A 123 -17.97 6.78 8.12
CA LYS A 123 -16.69 6.07 7.94
C LYS A 123 -16.80 5.06 6.82
N LYS A 124 -17.84 4.20 6.83
CA LYS A 124 -18.07 3.21 5.77
C LYS A 124 -18.13 3.86 4.38
N LYS A 125 -18.94 4.91 4.22
CA LYS A 125 -19.05 5.65 2.94
C LYS A 125 -17.73 6.33 2.53
N ARG A 126 -16.92 6.81 3.48
CA ARG A 126 -15.58 7.36 3.19
C ARG A 126 -14.64 6.29 2.65
N MET A 127 -14.74 5.05 3.11
CA MET A 127 -13.85 3.98 2.65
C MET A 127 -14.11 3.59 1.19
N GLU A 128 -15.18 4.03 0.54
CA GLU A 128 -15.31 3.85 -0.92
C GLU A 128 -14.31 4.73 -1.70
N TYR A 129 -13.76 5.77 -1.07
CA TYR A 129 -12.92 6.79 -1.69
C TYR A 129 -11.44 6.54 -1.42
N HIS A 130 -10.67 6.24 -2.46
CA HIS A 130 -9.24 5.92 -2.39
C HIS A 130 -8.43 6.99 -1.64
N ALA A 131 -8.67 8.28 -1.93
CA ALA A 131 -7.93 9.35 -1.26
C ALA A 131 -8.30 9.48 0.22
N GLU A 132 -9.53 9.11 0.62
CA GLU A 132 -9.90 9.09 2.03
C GLU A 132 -9.23 7.93 2.76
N ALA A 133 -9.11 6.75 2.13
CA ALA A 133 -8.40 5.59 2.69
C ALA A 133 -6.93 5.91 2.96
N LEU A 134 -6.22 6.46 1.95
CA LEU A 134 -4.83 6.91 2.10
C LEU A 134 -4.69 7.97 3.21
N HIS A 135 -5.57 8.96 3.26
CA HIS A 135 -5.52 9.97 4.32
C HIS A 135 -5.85 9.41 5.71
N ASP A 136 -6.76 8.43 5.83
CA ASP A 136 -7.08 7.79 7.10
C ASP A 136 -5.87 7.00 7.61
N ASN A 137 -5.25 6.19 6.73
CA ASN A 137 -4.09 5.37 7.03
C ASN A 137 -2.85 6.22 7.39
N CYS A 138 -2.33 6.98 6.41
CA CYS A 138 -1.05 7.68 6.56
C CYS A 138 -1.14 8.82 7.58
N LYS A 139 -2.12 9.73 7.41
CA LYS A 139 -2.25 10.89 8.30
C LYS A 139 -2.72 10.47 9.70
N GLY A 140 -3.48 9.38 9.81
CA GLY A 140 -3.90 8.81 11.08
C GLY A 140 -2.70 8.37 11.91
N CYS A 141 -1.86 7.50 11.35
CA CYS A 141 -0.64 7.03 12.01
C CYS A 141 0.29 8.20 12.37
N HIS A 142 0.57 9.11 11.43
CA HIS A 142 1.44 10.28 11.68
C HIS A 142 0.92 11.19 12.80
N LYS A 143 -0.40 11.35 12.93
CA LYS A 143 -0.99 12.11 14.04
C LYS A 143 -0.83 11.40 15.37
N LYS A 144 -0.99 10.07 15.42
CA LYS A 144 -0.74 9.28 16.64
C LYS A 144 0.72 9.41 17.06
N PHE A 145 1.65 9.25 16.12
CA PHE A 145 3.09 9.42 16.35
C PHE A 145 3.41 10.80 16.96
N ASN A 146 2.93 11.88 16.32
CA ASN A 146 3.17 13.25 16.76
C ASN A 146 2.45 13.66 18.06
N LYS A 147 1.50 12.85 18.55
CA LYS A 147 0.91 13.03 19.89
C LYS A 147 1.84 12.47 20.96
N LYS A 148 2.51 11.35 20.68
CA LYS A 148 3.43 10.68 21.60
C LYS A 148 4.80 11.34 21.63
N TYR A 149 5.33 11.74 20.47
CA TYR A 149 6.69 12.27 20.35
C TYR A 149 6.74 13.76 20.05
N LYS A 150 7.71 14.45 20.69
CA LYS A 150 8.09 15.83 20.39
C LYS A 150 9.61 15.92 20.16
N PRO A 151 10.08 16.82 19.26
CA PRO A 151 9.29 17.64 18.34
C PRO A 151 8.53 16.78 17.32
N LYS A 152 7.51 17.36 16.66
CA LYS A 152 6.68 16.64 15.69
C LYS A 152 7.51 16.30 14.43
N LYS A 153 7.81 15.02 14.22
CA LYS A 153 8.61 14.55 13.07
C LYS A 153 7.77 14.10 11.88
N ALA A 154 6.61 13.48 12.12
CA ALA A 154 5.82 12.89 11.04
C ALA A 154 5.00 13.95 10.27
N PRO A 155 4.91 13.89 8.92
CA PRO A 155 4.21 14.91 8.15
C PRO A 155 2.70 14.78 8.29
N THR A 156 2.02 15.87 8.67
CA THR A 156 0.55 15.90 8.85
C THR A 156 -0.13 17.05 8.12
N THR A 157 0.63 17.91 7.44
CA THR A 157 0.11 19.02 6.63
C THR A 157 0.15 18.66 5.16
N CYS A 158 -0.76 19.23 4.38
CA CYS A 158 -0.91 18.88 2.96
C CYS A 158 0.38 19.04 2.17
N THR A 159 1.13 20.11 2.39
CA THR A 159 2.35 20.46 1.66
C THR A 159 3.57 19.65 2.08
N LYS A 160 3.53 19.01 3.26
CA LYS A 160 4.61 18.12 3.71
C LYS A 160 4.50 16.72 3.11
N CYS A 161 3.32 16.34 2.61
CA CYS A 161 3.11 15.06 1.90
C CYS A 161 3.02 15.27 0.38
N HIS A 162 2.24 16.25 -0.06
CA HIS A 162 2.07 16.54 -1.48
C HIS A 162 3.06 17.62 -1.92
N PRO A 163 4.01 17.29 -2.80
CA PRO A 163 4.89 18.29 -3.36
C PRO A 163 4.08 19.34 -4.12
N LYS A 164 4.60 20.58 -4.16
CA LYS A 164 4.05 21.59 -5.06
C LYS A 164 4.12 21.04 -6.47
N LYS A 165 3.04 21.19 -7.23
CA LYS A 165 3.09 20.87 -8.67
C LYS A 165 4.22 21.71 -9.26
N LYS A 166 5.17 21.07 -9.96
CA LYS A 166 6.07 21.81 -10.83
C LYS A 166 5.17 22.59 -11.79
N LYS A 167 5.40 23.90 -11.92
CA LYS A 167 4.80 24.66 -13.02
C LYS A 167 5.45 24.08 -14.28
N SER A 168 4.71 23.23 -14.99
CA SER A 168 5.01 22.85 -16.36
C SER A 168 4.74 24.02 -17.27
#